data_AF-A0A8C0Y078-F1
#
_entry.id   AF-A0A8C0Y078-F1
#
_cell.length_a   1.000
_cell.length_b   1.000
_cell.length_c   1.000
_cell.angle_alpha   90.00
_cell.angle_beta   90.00
_cell.angle_gamma   90.00
#
_symmetry.space_group_name_H-M   'P 1'
#
loop_
_entity.id
_entity.type
_entity.pdbx_description
1 polymer ?
#
loop_
_entity_poly.entity_id
_entity_poly.type
_entity_poly.pdbx_seq_one_letter_code
_entity_poly.pdbx_strand_id
1 'polypeptide(L)'
;MTRACRAVLSWGCRVAGPGGGWHLPTSGSKTLAVEDVDLAPPWARAVPSPGSPHRPKYKGKYCVGERKRFRLCNLQACPPGRPSFRHVQCSHFDAMLYKGQLHTWVPVVNDENPCELHCRPSQEYFAEKLRDAVVDGTPCYQSQASRDLCINGICKNVGCDFEIDSGAVEDRCGVCHGNGSTCHTVSGTFEEAQMEESLCQSQKQESVCSAWDL
;
A
#
# COMPACT_ATOMS: atom_id res chain seq x y z
N MET A 1 8.57 -4.60 14.51
CA MET A 1 8.10 -3.70 13.42
C MET A 1 6.89 -4.33 12.73
N THR A 2 5.69 -3.93 13.16
CA THR A 2 4.41 -4.60 12.87
C THR A 2 3.84 -4.14 11.52
N ARG A 3 3.49 -5.08 10.63
CA ARG A 3 2.87 -4.76 9.33
C ARG A 3 1.38 -4.49 9.56
N ALA A 4 0.79 -3.49 8.92
CA ALA A 4 -0.65 -3.26 9.02
C ALA A 4 -1.42 -4.09 7.99
N CYS A 5 -2.50 -4.77 8.39
CA CYS A 5 -3.36 -5.57 7.51
C CYS A 5 -4.45 -4.68 6.90
N ARG A 6 -4.01 -3.56 6.32
CA ARG A 6 -4.91 -2.52 5.81
C ARG A 6 -5.61 -3.03 4.56
N ALA A 7 -6.93 -2.90 4.57
CA ALA A 7 -7.77 -3.14 3.41
C ALA A 7 -8.43 -1.83 2.99
N VAL A 8 -8.80 -1.72 1.71
CA VAL A 8 -9.50 -0.54 1.19
C VAL A 8 -10.94 -0.92 0.87
N LEU A 9 -11.88 -0.14 1.41
CA LEU A 9 -13.29 -0.19 1.01
C LEU A 9 -13.55 0.85 -0.05
N SER A 10 -14.30 0.46 -1.09
CA SER A 10 -14.76 1.34 -2.16
C SER A 10 -16.27 1.48 -2.15
N TRP A 11 -16.77 2.71 -2.32
CA TRP A 11 -18.18 3.00 -2.49
C TRP A 11 -18.42 4.00 -3.60
N GLY A 12 -19.46 3.76 -4.40
CA GLY A 12 -19.79 4.58 -5.56
C GLY A 12 -20.93 5.57 -5.29
N CYS A 13 -20.92 6.69 -6.01
CA CYS A 13 -22.07 7.60 -6.08
C CYS A 13 -23.21 6.92 -6.86
N ARG A 14 -24.43 6.93 -6.30
CA ARG A 14 -25.63 6.37 -6.96
C ARG A 14 -26.60 7.51 -7.27
N VAL A 15 -27.09 7.56 -8.51
CA VAL A 15 -28.05 8.59 -8.95
C VAL A 15 -29.43 8.21 -8.42
N ALA A 16 -29.79 8.70 -7.23
CA ALA A 16 -31.14 8.64 -6.70
C ALA A 16 -31.66 10.07 -6.50
N GLY A 17 -32.52 10.52 -7.43
CA GLY A 17 -33.27 11.78 -7.29
C GLY A 17 -32.45 13.08 -7.39
N PRO A 18 -33.13 14.24 -7.34
CA PRO A 18 -32.52 15.57 -7.40
C PRO A 18 -31.72 15.83 -6.13
N GLY A 19 -30.43 15.47 -6.16
CA GLY A 19 -29.50 15.62 -5.04
C GLY A 19 -28.65 14.38 -4.73
N GLY A 20 -28.35 13.56 -5.75
CA GLY A 20 -27.64 12.28 -5.63
C GLY A 20 -26.64 12.21 -4.47
N GLY A 21 -26.96 11.40 -3.46
CA GLY A 21 -26.14 11.22 -2.26
C GLY A 21 -25.18 10.06 -2.38
N TRP A 22 -24.16 10.06 -1.52
CA TRP A 22 -23.30 8.90 -1.29
C TRP A 22 -24.08 7.89 -0.44
N HIS A 23 -24.23 6.67 -0.94
CA HIS A 23 -24.85 5.58 -0.20
C HIS A 23 -23.82 4.48 0.08
N LEU A 24 -23.78 3.98 1.32
CA LEU A 24 -23.07 2.74 1.62
C LEU A 24 -23.67 1.60 0.78
N PRO A 25 -22.85 0.72 0.18
CA PRO A 25 -23.36 -0.40 -0.57
C PRO A 25 -23.97 -1.42 0.41
N THR A 26 -25.29 -1.57 0.39
CA THR A 26 -26.00 -2.55 1.23
C THR A 26 -25.92 -4.00 0.72
N SER A 27 -25.21 -4.28 -0.40
CA SER A 27 -25.01 -5.67 -0.86
C SER A 27 -23.79 -5.91 -1.77
N GLY A 28 -22.76 -5.06 -1.73
CA GLY A 28 -21.64 -5.18 -2.69
C GLY A 28 -20.32 -4.55 -2.23
N SER A 29 -20.08 -4.49 -0.92
CA SER A 29 -18.78 -4.07 -0.38
C SER A 29 -17.70 -5.01 -0.90
N LYS A 30 -16.84 -4.53 -1.79
CA LYS A 30 -15.54 -5.18 -1.99
C LYS A 30 -14.66 -4.71 -0.84
N THR A 31 -14.61 -5.50 0.23
CA THR A 31 -13.50 -5.42 1.16
C THR A 31 -12.33 -6.07 0.45
N LEU A 32 -11.37 -5.27 -0.01
CA LEU A 32 -10.13 -5.78 -0.58
C LEU A 32 -9.22 -6.15 0.60
N ALA A 33 -9.65 -7.16 1.37
CA ALA A 33 -8.89 -7.74 2.46
C ALA A 33 -8.20 -9.02 2.00
N VAL A 34 -7.24 -9.43 2.82
CA VAL A 34 -6.23 -10.50 2.69
C VAL A 34 -6.76 -11.88 2.29
N GLU A 35 -8.07 -12.06 2.12
CA GLU A 35 -8.72 -13.37 1.95
C GLU A 35 -9.46 -13.53 0.62
N ASP A 36 -9.93 -12.47 -0.04
CA ASP A 36 -10.55 -12.57 -1.37
C ASP A 36 -9.56 -12.16 -2.46
N VAL A 37 -8.49 -12.94 -2.56
CA VAL A 37 -7.54 -12.91 -3.67
C VAL A 37 -8.14 -13.76 -4.81
N ASP A 38 -9.32 -13.35 -5.31
CA ASP A 38 -9.82 -13.77 -6.63
C ASP A 38 -8.93 -13.13 -7.70
N LEU A 39 -7.67 -13.56 -7.74
CA LEU A 39 -6.73 -13.30 -8.80
C LEU A 39 -7.04 -14.27 -9.94
N ALA A 40 -8.23 -14.10 -10.52
CA ALA A 40 -8.58 -14.76 -11.76
C ALA A 40 -7.39 -14.62 -12.73
N PRO A 41 -6.92 -15.72 -13.34
CA PRO A 41 -5.75 -15.68 -14.22
C PRO A 41 -5.98 -14.68 -15.36
N PRO A 42 -4.92 -14.21 -16.06
CA PRO A 42 -5.04 -13.18 -17.09
C PRO A 42 -6.09 -13.47 -18.17
N TRP A 43 -6.38 -14.76 -18.42
CA TRP A 43 -7.38 -15.24 -19.37
C TRP A 43 -8.83 -15.30 -18.81
N ALA A 44 -9.01 -15.22 -17.50
CA ALA A 44 -10.30 -15.24 -16.81
C ALA A 44 -10.91 -13.84 -16.62
N ARG A 45 -10.33 -12.80 -17.25
CA ARG A 45 -11.01 -11.51 -17.40
C ARG A 45 -12.23 -11.70 -18.29
N ALA A 46 -13.40 -11.82 -17.67
CA ALA A 46 -14.67 -11.73 -18.38
C ALA A 46 -14.67 -10.45 -19.23
N VAL A 47 -14.96 -10.58 -20.53
CA VAL A 47 -15.25 -9.43 -21.39
C VAL A 47 -16.38 -8.64 -20.72
N PRO A 48 -16.20 -7.33 -20.42
CA PRO A 48 -17.27 -6.56 -19.80
C PRO A 48 -18.49 -6.62 -20.71
N SER A 49 -19.59 -7.20 -20.21
CA SER A 49 -20.87 -7.14 -20.90
C SER A 49 -21.21 -5.67 -21.19
N PRO A 50 -21.81 -5.34 -22.34
CA PRO A 50 -22.22 -3.98 -22.66
C PRO A 50 -23.36 -3.56 -21.72
N GLY A 51 -22.99 -3.04 -20.55
CA GLY A 51 -23.90 -2.78 -19.44
C GLY A 51 -23.16 -2.37 -18.18
N SER A 52 -22.36 -1.30 -18.25
CA SER A 52 -21.70 -0.72 -17.07
C SER A 52 -22.74 -0.33 -16.00
N PRO A 53 -22.53 -0.66 -14.71
CA PRO A 53 -23.46 -0.33 -13.62
C PRO A 53 -23.56 1.18 -13.32
N HIS A 54 -22.84 2.03 -14.06
CA HIS A 54 -22.73 3.47 -13.82
C HIS A 54 -23.49 4.34 -14.83
N ARG A 55 -24.29 3.76 -15.74
CA ARG A 55 -25.09 4.56 -16.67
C ARG A 55 -26.35 5.09 -15.97
N PRO A 56 -26.62 6.41 -15.99
CA PRO A 56 -27.82 6.97 -15.38
C PRO A 56 -29.09 6.35 -15.99
N LYS A 57 -29.97 5.83 -15.14
CA LYS A 57 -31.31 5.38 -15.56
C LYS A 57 -32.31 6.55 -15.44
N TYR A 58 -33.42 6.46 -16.17
CA TYR A 58 -34.55 7.41 -16.08
C TYR A 58 -34.18 8.90 -16.27
N LYS A 59 -33.35 9.23 -17.28
CA LYS A 59 -32.91 10.62 -17.55
C LYS A 59 -32.19 11.31 -16.37
N GLY A 60 -31.67 10.54 -15.41
CA GLY A 60 -30.85 11.09 -14.33
C GLY A 60 -29.57 11.75 -14.86
N LYS A 61 -29.11 12.82 -14.18
CA LYS A 61 -27.83 13.45 -14.48
C LYS A 61 -26.69 12.59 -13.93
N TYR A 62 -25.51 12.67 -14.55
CA TYR A 62 -24.30 12.07 -13.99
C TYR A 62 -23.94 12.75 -12.66
N CYS A 63 -23.40 11.97 -11.71
CA CYS A 63 -22.76 12.56 -10.53
C CYS A 63 -21.61 13.48 -10.98
N VAL A 64 -21.56 14.68 -10.42
CA VAL A 64 -20.49 15.64 -10.61
C VAL A 64 -19.43 15.40 -9.53
N GLY A 65 -18.15 15.39 -9.90
CA GLY A 65 -17.04 15.07 -8.99
C GLY A 65 -16.64 13.59 -9.02
N GLU A 66 -15.94 13.16 -7.97
CA GLU A 66 -15.48 11.77 -7.83
C GLU A 66 -16.65 10.80 -7.86
N ARG A 67 -16.50 9.71 -8.61
CA ARG A 67 -17.56 8.69 -8.77
C ARG A 67 -17.42 7.52 -7.80
N LYS A 68 -16.25 7.39 -7.18
CA LYS A 68 -15.93 6.41 -6.15
C LYS A 68 -15.15 7.11 -5.06
N ARG A 69 -15.47 6.80 -3.81
CA ARG A 69 -14.69 7.17 -2.64
C ARG A 69 -14.12 5.92 -2.02
N PHE A 70 -12.99 6.10 -1.36
CA PHE A 70 -12.25 5.03 -0.72
C PHE A 70 -12.08 5.36 0.76
N ARG A 71 -12.02 4.33 1.59
CA ARG A 71 -11.66 4.46 3.00
C ARG A 71 -10.86 3.25 3.43
N LEU A 72 -9.89 3.47 4.29
CA LEU A 72 -9.17 2.38 4.93
C LEU A 72 -10.10 1.65 5.91
N CYS A 73 -9.95 0.34 5.96
CA CYS A 73 -10.58 -0.53 6.92
C CYS A 73 -9.57 -1.55 7.45
N ASN A 74 -9.96 -2.28 8.49
CA ASN A 74 -9.08 -3.24 9.18
C ASN A 74 -7.72 -2.61 9.56
N LEU A 75 -7.76 -1.49 10.29
CA LEU A 75 -6.56 -0.74 10.68
C LEU A 75 -5.67 -1.47 11.68
N GLN A 76 -6.09 -2.65 12.13
CA GLN A 76 -5.34 -3.48 13.06
C GLN A 76 -4.05 -4.00 12.41
N ALA A 77 -3.01 -4.12 13.23
CA ALA A 77 -1.76 -4.68 12.76
C ALA A 77 -1.92 -6.17 12.44
N CYS A 78 -1.32 -6.61 11.33
CA CYS A 78 -1.16 -8.03 11.04
C CYS A 78 -0.33 -8.70 12.14
N PRO A 79 -0.59 -9.98 12.42
CA PRO A 79 0.34 -10.81 13.18
C PRO A 79 1.76 -10.73 12.58
N PRO A 80 2.81 -10.68 13.43
CA PRO A 80 4.18 -10.72 12.96
C PRO A 80 4.49 -12.03 12.23
N GLY A 81 5.52 -12.03 11.39
CA GLY A 81 5.96 -13.22 10.63
C GLY A 81 5.15 -13.52 9.36
N ARG A 82 4.13 -12.73 9.03
CA ARG A 82 3.42 -12.85 7.75
C ARG A 82 4.17 -12.13 6.61
N PRO A 83 4.13 -12.68 5.38
CA PRO A 83 4.67 -11.99 4.20
C PRO A 83 3.93 -10.66 3.93
N SER A 84 4.57 -9.74 3.19
CA SER A 84 3.85 -8.54 2.71
C SER A 84 2.75 -8.93 1.74
N PHE A 85 1.73 -8.08 1.63
CA PHE A 85 0.66 -8.29 0.65
C PHE A 85 1.19 -8.33 -0.79
N ARG A 86 2.22 -7.54 -1.09
CA ARG A 86 2.92 -7.57 -2.39
C ARG A 86 3.64 -8.91 -2.64
N HIS A 87 4.22 -9.53 -1.59
CA HIS A 87 4.85 -10.84 -1.70
C HIS A 87 3.82 -11.94 -2.00
N VAL A 88 2.68 -11.93 -1.31
CA VAL A 88 1.58 -12.87 -1.57
C VAL A 88 1.08 -12.77 -3.01
N GLN A 89 1.05 -11.57 -3.59
CA GLN A 89 0.67 -11.37 -4.99
C GLN A 89 1.70 -11.94 -5.98
N CYS A 90 3.00 -11.85 -5.69
CA CYS A 90 4.03 -12.51 -6.50
C CYS A 90 3.97 -14.03 -6.37
N SER A 91 3.79 -14.59 -5.17
CA SER A 91 3.77 -16.04 -4.94
C SER A 91 2.60 -16.74 -5.64
N HIS A 92 1.54 -16.02 -6.03
CA HIS A 92 0.49 -16.56 -6.89
C HIS A 92 1.04 -17.06 -8.24
N PHE A 93 2.20 -16.57 -8.69
CA PHE A 93 2.86 -17.00 -9.91
C PHE A 93 3.80 -18.18 -9.74
N ASP A 94 4.03 -18.67 -8.51
CA ASP A 94 4.94 -19.79 -8.25
C ASP A 94 4.46 -21.10 -8.87
N ALA A 95 3.13 -21.27 -8.99
CA ALA A 95 2.51 -22.44 -9.60
C ALA A 95 2.39 -22.34 -11.14
N MET A 96 2.88 -21.26 -11.75
CA MET A 96 2.78 -21.01 -13.19
C MET A 96 4.15 -21.09 -13.87
N LEU A 97 4.21 -21.81 -14.99
CA LEU A 97 5.43 -21.89 -15.80
C LEU A 97 5.72 -20.53 -16.45
N TYR A 98 6.91 -19.98 -16.20
CA TYR A 98 7.46 -18.84 -16.91
C TYR A 98 8.63 -19.31 -17.75
N LYS A 99 8.57 -19.06 -19.07
CA LYS A 99 9.59 -19.53 -20.03
C LYS A 99 9.94 -21.02 -19.89
N GLY A 100 8.96 -21.85 -19.52
CA GLY A 100 9.10 -23.30 -19.37
C GLY A 100 9.64 -23.78 -18.02
N GLN A 101 9.82 -22.90 -17.03
CA GLN A 101 10.29 -23.24 -15.69
C GLN A 101 9.38 -22.67 -14.60
N LEU A 102 9.37 -23.32 -13.44
CA LEU A 102 8.74 -22.78 -12.24
C LEU A 102 9.76 -21.95 -11.48
N HIS A 103 9.32 -20.83 -10.92
CA HIS A 103 10.16 -19.95 -10.11
C HIS A 103 9.44 -19.63 -8.82
N THR A 104 10.19 -19.42 -7.74
CA THR A 104 9.67 -18.76 -6.53
C THR A 104 9.84 -17.26 -6.70
N TRP A 105 8.73 -16.54 -6.82
CA TRP A 105 8.71 -15.11 -7.14
C TRP A 105 8.73 -14.26 -5.88
N VAL A 106 9.60 -13.26 -5.87
CA VAL A 106 9.70 -12.26 -4.79
C VAL A 106 9.47 -10.84 -5.34
N PRO A 107 8.86 -9.94 -4.57
CA PRO A 107 8.50 -8.62 -5.07
C PRO A 107 9.72 -7.72 -5.24
N VAL A 108 9.67 -6.91 -6.30
CA VAL A 108 10.60 -5.81 -6.57
C VAL A 108 9.80 -4.52 -6.52
N VAL A 109 10.27 -3.54 -5.73
CA VAL A 109 9.63 -2.21 -5.71
C VAL A 109 10.25 -1.37 -6.80
N ASN A 110 9.41 -0.78 -7.63
CA ASN A 110 9.79 0.23 -8.60
C ASN A 110 9.33 1.58 -8.03
N ASP A 111 10.26 2.46 -7.64
CA ASP A 111 9.90 3.74 -7.02
C ASP A 111 9.22 4.71 -8.00
N GLU A 112 9.47 4.57 -9.30
CA GLU A 112 8.80 5.38 -10.35
C GLU A 112 7.34 4.95 -10.53
N ASN A 113 7.09 3.64 -10.49
CA ASN A 113 5.77 3.04 -10.68
C ASN A 113 5.45 2.03 -9.55
N PRO A 114 5.26 2.52 -8.30
CA PRO A 114 5.18 1.65 -7.12
C PRO A 114 3.95 0.76 -7.10
N CYS A 115 2.92 1.08 -7.88
CA CYS A 115 1.68 0.31 -7.94
C CYS A 115 1.64 -0.74 -9.04
N GLU A 116 2.70 -0.89 -9.84
CA GLU A 116 2.85 -2.05 -10.71
C GLU A 116 3.36 -3.26 -9.91
N LEU A 117 3.00 -4.48 -10.34
CA LEU A 117 3.52 -5.70 -9.73
C LEU A 117 4.74 -6.19 -10.51
N HIS A 118 5.92 -5.76 -10.05
CA HIS A 118 7.20 -6.30 -10.49
C HIS A 118 7.65 -7.41 -9.54
N CYS A 119 8.05 -8.54 -10.10
CA CYS A 119 8.55 -9.68 -9.35
C CYS A 119 9.83 -10.21 -10.01
N ARG A 120 10.72 -10.79 -9.20
CA ARG A 120 11.91 -11.50 -9.69
C ARG A 120 11.93 -12.92 -9.13
N PRO A 121 12.50 -13.91 -9.83
CA PRO A 121 12.81 -15.18 -9.20
C PRO A 121 13.78 -14.96 -8.03
N SER A 122 13.56 -15.68 -6.93
CA SER A 122 14.39 -15.57 -5.72
C SER A 122 15.88 -15.83 -5.97
N GLN A 123 16.20 -16.69 -6.95
CA GLN A 123 17.56 -17.10 -7.29
C GLN A 123 18.12 -16.40 -8.54
N GLU A 124 17.39 -15.46 -9.12
CA GLU A 124 17.81 -14.77 -10.35
C GLU A 124 17.75 -13.25 -10.18
N TYR A 125 18.39 -12.55 -11.11
CA TYR A 125 18.57 -11.09 -11.06
C TYR A 125 17.61 -10.32 -11.95
N PHE A 126 16.94 -10.99 -12.89
CA PHE A 126 15.98 -10.32 -13.76
C PHE A 126 14.67 -10.04 -13.00
N ALA A 127 14.04 -8.92 -13.31
CA ALA A 127 12.71 -8.58 -12.81
C ALA A 127 11.73 -8.54 -13.99
N GLU A 128 10.50 -8.99 -13.76
CA GLU A 128 9.42 -8.97 -14.73
C GLU A 128 8.19 -8.30 -14.15
N LYS A 129 7.51 -7.54 -15.00
CA LYS A 129 6.19 -6.99 -14.69
C LYS A 129 5.14 -8.08 -14.87
N LEU A 130 4.69 -8.68 -13.78
CA LEU A 130 3.69 -9.76 -13.81
C LEU A 130 2.25 -9.23 -13.84
N ARG A 131 2.00 -7.99 -13.38
CA ARG A 131 0.70 -7.29 -13.51
C ARG A 131 0.85 -5.78 -13.66
N ASP A 132 -0.12 -5.18 -14.36
CA ASP A 132 -0.23 -3.71 -14.51
C ASP A 132 -0.52 -2.98 -13.21
N ALA A 133 -1.19 -3.64 -12.26
CA ALA A 133 -1.49 -3.06 -10.97
C ALA A 133 -1.46 -4.13 -9.88
N VAL A 134 -0.93 -3.77 -8.72
CA VAL A 134 -1.14 -4.48 -7.47
C VAL A 134 -2.59 -4.33 -7.01
N VAL A 135 -3.04 -5.24 -6.14
CA VAL A 135 -4.37 -5.16 -5.54
C VAL A 135 -4.49 -3.90 -4.67
N ASP A 136 -5.63 -3.21 -4.70
CA ASP A 136 -5.81 -1.98 -3.92
C ASP A 136 -5.61 -2.26 -2.42
N GLY A 137 -4.98 -1.31 -1.73
CA GLY A 137 -4.57 -1.46 -0.34
C GLY A 137 -3.18 -2.06 -0.15
N THR A 138 -2.48 -2.43 -1.24
CA THR A 138 -1.05 -2.75 -1.16
C THR A 138 -0.23 -1.48 -0.87
N PRO A 139 0.68 -1.50 0.11
CA PRO A 139 1.60 -0.39 0.34
C PRO A 139 2.43 -0.07 -0.91
N CYS A 140 2.53 1.21 -1.26
CA CYS A 140 3.31 1.65 -2.43
C CYS A 140 4.79 1.28 -2.26
N TYR A 141 5.34 1.61 -1.10
CA TYR A 141 6.76 1.44 -0.77
C TYR A 141 6.96 0.37 0.31
N GLN A 142 8.18 -0.15 0.41
CA GLN A 142 8.56 -1.09 1.49
C GLN A 142 8.84 -0.38 2.83
N SER A 143 9.13 0.93 2.79
CA SER A 143 9.46 1.68 3.99
C SER A 143 8.25 1.80 4.92
N GLN A 144 8.50 1.75 6.22
CA GLN A 144 7.43 1.89 7.23
C GLN A 144 7.04 3.35 7.49
N ALA A 145 7.84 4.29 6.95
CA ALA A 145 7.61 5.72 7.11
C ALA A 145 6.42 6.21 6.27
N SER A 146 6.22 5.62 5.09
CA SER A 146 5.08 5.95 4.23
C SER A 146 3.87 5.10 4.60
N ARG A 147 2.71 5.76 4.67
CA ARG A 147 1.40 5.11 4.86
C ARG A 147 0.69 4.89 3.52
N ASP A 148 1.34 5.23 2.41
CA ASP A 148 0.72 5.35 1.10
C ASP A 148 0.34 3.99 0.52
N LEU A 149 -0.82 3.97 -0.14
CA LEU A 149 -1.44 2.74 -0.64
C LEU A 149 -1.78 2.87 -2.12
N CYS A 150 -1.67 1.76 -2.84
CA CYS A 150 -2.12 1.67 -4.22
C CYS A 150 -3.64 1.56 -4.29
N ILE A 151 -4.27 2.39 -5.13
CA ILE A 151 -5.71 2.37 -5.41
C ILE A 151 -5.94 2.64 -6.89
N ASN A 152 -6.58 1.70 -7.60
CA ASN A 152 -6.71 1.68 -9.06
C ASN A 152 -5.38 1.87 -9.80
N GLY A 153 -4.31 1.25 -9.30
CA GLY A 153 -2.97 1.35 -9.90
C GLY A 153 -2.25 2.69 -9.68
N ILE A 154 -2.81 3.60 -8.87
CA ILE A 154 -2.20 4.90 -8.55
C ILE A 154 -1.81 4.89 -7.07
N CYS A 155 -0.61 5.38 -6.75
CA CYS A 155 -0.20 5.55 -5.35
C CYS A 155 -0.93 6.74 -4.74
N LYS A 156 -1.62 6.52 -3.62
CA LYS A 156 -2.43 7.51 -2.92
C LYS A 156 -1.82 7.83 -1.56
N ASN A 157 -1.77 9.13 -1.23
CA ASN A 157 -1.26 9.59 0.05
C ASN A 157 -2.25 9.15 1.15
N VAL A 158 -1.75 8.63 2.26
CA VAL A 158 -2.58 8.39 3.45
C VAL A 158 -2.08 9.23 4.62
N GLY A 159 -2.94 10.11 5.14
CA GLY A 159 -2.61 10.96 6.27
C GLY A 159 -2.41 10.18 7.57
N CYS A 160 -1.89 10.86 8.59
CA CYS A 160 -1.75 10.29 9.93
C CYS A 160 -3.11 9.96 10.61
N ASP A 161 -4.19 10.54 10.10
CA ASP A 161 -5.59 10.29 10.46
C ASP A 161 -6.18 9.05 9.76
N PHE A 162 -5.39 8.39 8.91
CA PHE A 162 -5.78 7.26 8.07
C PHE A 162 -6.84 7.58 7.02
N GLU A 163 -6.97 8.85 6.66
CA GLU A 163 -7.78 9.30 5.53
C GLU A 163 -6.91 9.42 4.27
N ILE A 164 -7.51 9.08 3.12
CA ILE A 164 -6.84 9.13 1.83
C ILE A 164 -6.85 10.58 1.35
N ASP A 165 -5.70 11.07 0.92
CA ASP A 165 -5.49 12.41 0.40
C ASP A 165 -5.93 13.53 1.38
N SER A 166 -5.89 13.28 2.71
CA SER A 166 -6.28 14.27 3.74
C SER A 166 -5.23 15.35 4.00
N GLY A 167 -3.96 15.09 3.64
CA GLY A 167 -2.83 15.98 3.96
C GLY A 167 -2.50 16.05 5.45
N ALA A 168 -3.06 15.17 6.28
CA ALA A 168 -2.78 15.12 7.71
C ALA A 168 -1.35 14.60 7.97
N VAL A 169 -0.56 15.36 8.73
CA VAL A 169 0.83 15.04 9.07
C VAL A 169 0.99 15.00 10.59
N GLU A 170 1.90 14.14 11.06
CA GLU A 170 2.32 14.10 12.46
C GLU A 170 3.20 15.31 12.79
N ASP A 171 3.06 15.84 13.98
CA ASP A 171 4.00 16.83 14.50
C ASP A 171 5.34 16.17 14.91
N ARG A 172 6.29 16.99 15.38
CA ARG A 172 7.59 16.51 15.87
C ARG A 172 7.51 15.51 17.03
N CYS A 173 6.36 15.41 17.69
CA CYS A 173 6.09 14.52 18.80
C CYS A 173 5.40 13.22 18.36
N GLY A 174 5.15 13.04 17.05
CA GLY A 174 4.40 11.90 16.53
C GLY A 174 2.89 12.01 16.73
N VAL A 175 2.36 13.19 17.06
CA VAL A 175 0.92 13.40 17.25
C VAL A 175 0.30 13.90 15.95
N CYS A 176 -0.70 13.19 15.45
CA CYS A 176 -1.43 13.59 14.25
C CYS A 176 -2.17 14.93 14.47
N HIS A 177 -1.96 15.89 13.57
CA HIS A 177 -2.43 17.29 13.73
C HIS A 177 -1.95 17.96 15.02
N GLY A 178 -0.85 17.49 15.60
CA GLY A 178 -0.27 18.09 16.78
C GLY A 178 0.38 19.45 16.50
N ASN A 179 0.65 20.19 17.57
CA ASN A 179 1.30 21.50 17.54
C ASN A 179 2.74 21.44 18.09
N GLY A 180 3.25 20.24 18.40
CA GLY A 180 4.57 20.00 18.97
C GLY A 180 4.69 20.28 20.47
N SER A 181 3.60 20.51 21.20
CA SER A 181 3.65 20.86 22.63
C SER A 181 3.66 19.65 23.57
N THR A 182 3.46 18.44 23.06
CA THR A 182 3.37 17.20 23.86
C THR A 182 4.72 16.56 24.16
N CYS A 183 5.80 17.06 23.55
CA CYS A 183 7.16 16.61 23.75
C CYS A 183 8.12 17.80 23.81
N HIS A 184 9.32 17.58 24.36
CA HIS A 184 10.41 18.54 24.36
C HIS A 184 11.68 17.88 23.84
N THR A 185 12.55 18.67 23.20
CA THR A 185 13.85 18.19 22.73
C THR A 185 14.78 17.99 23.91
N VAL A 186 15.34 16.79 24.04
CA VAL A 186 16.41 16.48 24.98
C VAL A 186 17.72 16.44 24.21
N SER A 187 18.72 17.20 24.64
CA SER A 187 20.07 17.22 24.06
C SER A 187 21.09 16.79 25.10
N GLY A 188 22.04 15.94 24.71
CA GLY A 188 23.16 15.53 25.55
C GLY A 188 24.42 15.34 24.71
N THR A 189 25.58 15.50 25.33
CA THR A 189 26.87 15.17 24.75
C THR A 189 27.24 13.74 25.15
N PHE A 190 27.52 12.89 24.17
CA PHE A 190 28.04 11.55 24.45
C PHE A 190 29.54 11.66 24.72
N GLU A 191 29.96 11.39 25.96
CA GLU A 191 31.38 11.23 26.28
C GLU A 191 31.78 9.79 25.92
N GLU A 192 32.58 9.68 24.87
CA GLU A 192 33.17 8.42 24.42
C GLU A 192 34.22 7.99 25.46
N ALA A 193 33.82 7.12 26.40
CA ALA A 193 34.76 6.46 27.28
C ALA A 193 35.71 5.63 26.41
N GLN A 194 36.99 5.96 26.47
CA GLN A 194 38.08 5.44 25.65
C GLN A 194 38.05 3.90 25.58
N MET A 195 37.55 3.37 24.47
CA MET A 195 37.78 1.99 24.07
C MET A 195 38.95 2.04 23.09
N GLU A 196 40.07 1.44 23.46
CA GLU A 196 41.28 1.40 22.64
C GLU A 196 40.98 0.86 21.22
N GLU A 197 41.14 1.78 20.27
CA GLU A 197 41.49 1.63 18.86
C GLU A 197 41.18 0.27 18.19
N SER A 198 39.95 0.15 17.67
CA SER A 198 39.77 -0.41 16.32
C SER A 198 38.55 0.18 15.59
N LEU A 199 38.88 1.19 14.77
CA LEU A 199 38.25 1.54 13.49
C LEU A 199 36.85 2.23 13.49
N CYS A 200 36.85 3.56 13.66
CA CYS A 200 35.87 4.41 12.99
C CYS A 200 36.60 5.29 11.96
N GLN A 201 36.68 4.83 10.71
CA GLN A 201 37.18 5.67 9.62
C GLN A 201 36.05 6.58 9.13
N SER A 202 36.18 7.86 9.47
CA SER A 202 35.40 8.95 8.92
C SER A 202 35.57 9.03 7.40
N GLN A 203 34.55 8.64 6.64
CA GLN A 203 34.33 9.21 5.32
C GLN A 203 33.01 9.96 5.29
N LYS A 204 33.11 11.17 4.71
CA LYS A 204 32.11 12.21 4.63
C LYS A 204 30.85 11.69 3.91
N GLN A 205 29.69 12.11 4.43
CA GLN A 205 28.32 11.98 3.90
C GLN A 205 27.59 10.64 4.22
N GLU A 206 26.56 10.77 5.07
CA GLU A 206 25.38 9.90 5.25
C GLU A 206 25.58 8.37 5.29
N SER A 207 25.56 7.77 6.49
CA SER A 207 24.97 6.43 6.68
C SER A 207 24.92 6.01 8.14
N VAL A 208 23.85 5.28 8.46
CA VAL A 208 23.40 4.78 9.76
C VAL A 208 24.30 3.63 10.25
N CYS A 209 24.73 3.66 11.52
CA CYS A 209 25.25 2.46 12.18
C CYS A 209 24.08 1.55 12.59
N SER A 210 23.86 0.50 11.82
CA SER A 210 23.00 -0.63 12.18
C SER A 210 23.61 -1.43 13.32
N ALA A 211 22.85 -1.61 14.39
CA ALA A 211 23.11 -2.60 15.44
C ALA A 211 23.04 -4.03 14.86
N TRP A 212 24.02 -4.86 15.21
CA TRP A 212 23.92 -6.32 15.16
C TRP A 212 24.38 -6.88 16.51
N ASP A 213 23.65 -7.91 16.94
CA ASP A 213 23.57 -8.52 18.26
C ASP A 213 24.88 -9.12 18.80
N LEU A 214 24.99 -9.12 20.13
CA LEU A 214 25.19 -10.33 20.96
C LEU A 214 24.61 -10.09 22.37
#